data_AF-A0A5N9ENJ8-F1
#
_entry.id   AF-A0A5N9ENJ8-F1
#
_cell.length_a   1.000
_cell.length_b   1.000
_cell.length_c   1.000
_cell.angle_alpha   90.00
_cell.angle_beta   90.00
_cell.angle_gamma   90.00
#
_symmetry.space_group_name_H-M   'P 1'
#
loop_
_entity.id
_entity.type
_entity.pdbx_description
1 polymer ?
#
loop_
_entity_poly.entity_id
_entity_poly.type
_entity_poly.pdbx_seq_one_letter_code
_entity_poly.pdbx_strand_id
1 'polypeptide(L)'
;MVQAEIKTTFEAGPVTFTARHELWDGNIQDHADQGVSIVVQAEVNGEKTILLRFNCFDIERSYIYGPENPDLKSDGPMMLAGRTENSTGMGKMYRMDPTADGNPIGWTMKTIKKQLPEMLDRAGYPEIAKEIDFEVLADVVPELEASARELFVAKRNTVKHNRGTDIFEAGNIRFGLEMRRLPVGDGGLAIHVLTDVGGSTEKSFVEETEIMAFDLFWDGPHYHYGPRNKNHRIYWDRTLV
;
A
#
# COMPACT_ATOMS: atom_id res chain seq x y z
N MET A 1 -0.70 26.59 -10.36
CA MET A 1 -1.99 25.91 -10.43
C MET A 1 -2.41 25.63 -9.00
N VAL A 2 -3.62 26.04 -8.60
CA VAL A 2 -4.17 25.66 -7.30
C VAL A 2 -4.53 24.19 -7.42
N GLN A 3 -3.81 23.33 -6.70
CA GLN A 3 -4.07 21.90 -6.71
C GLN A 3 -5.35 21.68 -5.93
N ALA A 4 -6.41 21.22 -6.61
CA ALA A 4 -7.65 20.86 -5.93
C ALA A 4 -7.35 19.72 -4.95
N GLU A 5 -7.86 19.84 -3.73
CA GLU A 5 -7.70 18.80 -2.72
C GLU A 5 -8.39 17.51 -3.20
N ILE A 6 -7.68 16.39 -3.20
CA ILE A 6 -8.23 15.11 -3.65
C ILE A 6 -9.40 14.75 -2.73
N LYS A 7 -10.59 14.53 -3.29
CA LYS A 7 -11.75 14.08 -2.53
C LYS A 7 -11.46 12.68 -1.97
N THR A 8 -11.54 12.56 -0.64
CA THR A 8 -11.19 11.32 0.08
C THR A 8 -12.39 10.64 0.72
N THR A 9 -13.54 11.31 0.81
CA THR A 9 -14.75 10.81 1.50
C THR A 9 -15.96 10.80 0.56
N PHE A 10 -16.71 9.70 0.60
CA PHE A 10 -17.84 9.45 -0.30
C PHE A 10 -18.98 8.80 0.47
N GLU A 11 -20.16 9.40 0.40
CA GLU A 11 -21.38 8.89 1.03
C GLU A 11 -22.14 8.00 0.06
N ALA A 12 -22.62 6.84 0.53
CA ALA A 12 -23.44 5.92 -0.24
C ALA A 12 -24.50 5.27 0.67
N GLY A 13 -25.65 5.94 0.79
CA GLY A 13 -26.72 5.49 1.69
C GLY A 13 -26.26 5.44 3.15
N PRO A 14 -26.36 4.28 3.83
CA PRO A 14 -26.02 4.16 5.25
C PRO A 14 -24.51 4.11 5.52
N VAL A 15 -23.67 3.99 4.48
CA VAL A 15 -22.22 3.89 4.62
C VAL A 15 -21.49 5.09 4.03
N THR A 16 -20.33 5.38 4.60
CA THR A 16 -19.35 6.34 4.11
C THR A 16 -18.05 5.62 3.78
N PHE A 17 -17.56 5.78 2.55
CA PHE A 17 -16.23 5.35 2.15
C PHE A 17 -15.22 6.45 2.41
N THR A 18 -14.05 6.09 2.94
CA THR A 18 -12.91 7.00 3.05
C THR A 18 -11.65 6.34 2.48
N ALA A 19 -11.01 6.98 1.50
CA ALA A 19 -9.74 6.54 0.92
C ALA A 19 -8.60 7.42 1.44
N ARG A 20 -7.52 6.81 1.92
CA ARG A 20 -6.32 7.52 2.42
C ARG A 20 -5.05 6.79 2.01
N HIS A 21 -4.00 7.54 1.71
CA HIS A 21 -2.67 6.94 1.61
C HIS A 21 -2.09 6.75 3.01
N GLU A 22 -1.53 5.58 3.30
CA GLU A 22 -0.96 5.24 4.60
C GLU A 22 0.46 4.65 4.43
N LEU A 23 1.30 4.90 5.43
CA LEU A 23 2.54 4.15 5.67
C LEU A 23 2.23 3.10 6.72
N TRP A 24 2.64 1.86 6.47
CA TRP A 24 2.37 0.73 7.35
C TRP A 24 3.69 0.08 7.76
N ASP A 25 4.05 0.24 9.03
CA ASP A 25 5.33 -0.13 9.62
C ASP A 25 5.39 -1.56 10.18
N GLY A 26 4.34 -2.37 9.94
CA GLY A 26 4.23 -3.74 10.45
C GLY A 26 5.28 -4.75 9.95
N ASN A 27 6.19 -4.35 9.05
CA ASN A 27 7.31 -5.17 8.58
C ASN A 27 8.63 -4.75 9.25
N ILE A 28 9.26 -5.69 9.96
CA ILE A 28 10.50 -5.52 10.75
C ILE A 28 11.78 -5.51 9.89
N GLN A 29 11.69 -5.37 8.56
CA GLN A 29 12.87 -5.37 7.68
C GLN A 29 12.89 -4.11 6.81
N ASP A 30 13.77 -3.20 7.22
CA ASP A 30 14.32 -2.03 6.53
C ASP A 30 13.42 -0.88 6.05
N HIS A 31 12.16 -1.04 5.63
CA HIS A 31 11.24 0.09 5.32
C HIS A 31 9.76 -0.27 5.51
N ALA A 32 8.94 0.72 5.91
CA ALA A 32 7.49 0.59 6.00
C ALA A 32 6.87 0.26 4.62
N ASP A 33 5.84 -0.58 4.61
CA ASP A 33 4.94 -0.72 3.47
C ASP A 33 4.12 0.56 3.27
N GLN A 34 3.45 0.67 2.12
CA GLN A 34 2.61 1.82 1.84
C GLN A 34 1.54 1.50 0.80
N GLY A 35 0.55 2.38 0.72
CA GLY A 35 -0.44 2.40 -0.35
C GLY A 35 -1.74 3.00 0.13
N VAL A 36 -2.85 2.58 -0.47
CA VAL A 36 -4.16 3.18 -0.17
C VAL A 36 -4.98 2.27 0.73
N SER A 37 -5.42 2.82 1.85
CA SER A 37 -6.40 2.24 2.75
C SER A 37 -7.79 2.77 2.36
N ILE A 38 -8.73 1.86 2.11
CA ILE A 38 -10.13 2.19 1.83
C ILE A 38 -10.97 1.65 2.99
N VAL A 39 -11.62 2.56 3.70
CA VAL A 39 -12.38 2.28 4.92
C VAL A 39 -13.86 2.44 4.62
N VAL A 40 -14.68 1.48 5.05
CA VAL A 40 -16.15 1.55 5.02
C VAL A 40 -16.62 1.82 6.44
N GLN A 41 -17.33 2.94 6.64
CA GLN A 41 -17.78 3.40 7.94
C GLN A 41 -19.29 3.62 7.96
N ALA A 42 -19.91 3.53 9.12
CA ALA A 42 -21.29 3.97 9.35
C ALA A 42 -21.46 4.46 10.79
N GLU A 43 -22.60 5.07 11.08
CA GLU A 43 -22.98 5.35 12.46
C GLU A 43 -23.50 4.08 13.14
N VAL A 44 -22.82 3.64 14.20
CA VAL A 44 -23.23 2.49 15.03
C VAL A 44 -23.29 2.99 16.48
N ASN A 45 -24.45 2.89 17.11
CA ASN A 45 -24.67 3.35 18.49
C ASN A 45 -24.25 4.83 18.74
N GLY A 46 -24.40 5.70 17.74
CA GLY A 46 -24.06 7.13 17.83
C GLY A 46 -22.58 7.44 17.59
N GLU A 47 -21.76 6.45 17.23
CA GLU A 47 -20.34 6.63 16.91
C GLU A 47 -20.04 6.23 15.46
N LYS A 48 -19.06 6.89 14.85
CA LYS A 48 -18.61 6.55 13.50
C LYS A 48 -17.69 5.34 13.58
N THR A 49 -18.20 4.17 13.22
CA THR A 49 -17.51 2.88 13.36
C THR A 49 -16.99 2.38 12.01
N ILE A 50 -15.78 1.84 12.00
CA ILE A 50 -15.21 1.15 10.85
C ILE A 50 -15.77 -0.27 10.76
N LEU A 51 -16.57 -0.49 9.72
CA LEU A 51 -17.22 -1.78 9.45
C LEU A 51 -16.29 -2.73 8.68
N LEU A 52 -15.60 -2.20 7.67
CA LEU A 52 -14.66 -2.92 6.82
C LEU A 52 -13.45 -2.04 6.51
N ARG A 53 -12.30 -2.67 6.28
CA ARG A 53 -11.10 -1.98 5.80
C ARG A 53 -10.43 -2.80 4.70
N PHE A 54 -10.06 -2.16 3.61
CA PHE A 54 -9.30 -2.74 2.50
C PHE A 54 -7.94 -2.05 2.41
N ASN A 55 -6.88 -2.80 2.68
CA ASN A 55 -5.50 -2.34 2.54
C ASN A 55 -5.00 -2.66 1.13
N CYS A 56 -5.01 -1.66 0.27
CA CYS A 56 -4.45 -1.73 -1.08
C CYS A 56 -2.98 -1.28 -1.07
N PHE A 57 -2.17 -1.96 -0.27
CA PHE A 57 -0.74 -1.69 -0.12
C PHE A 57 0.11 -2.39 -1.18
N ASP A 58 1.37 -1.97 -1.30
CA ASP A 58 2.29 -2.56 -2.28
C ASP A 58 2.51 -4.05 -2.02
N ILE A 59 2.71 -4.42 -0.75
CA ILE A 59 3.00 -5.80 -0.33
C ILE A 59 1.88 -6.43 0.49
N GLU A 60 1.51 -5.89 1.65
CA GLU A 60 0.52 -6.47 2.57
C GLU A 60 -0.91 -6.11 2.18
N ARG A 61 -1.29 -6.58 0.98
CA ARG A 61 -2.65 -6.47 0.44
C ARG A 61 -3.59 -7.31 1.27
N SER A 62 -4.58 -6.68 1.88
CA SER A 62 -5.48 -7.36 2.81
C SER A 62 -6.84 -6.68 2.90
N TYR A 63 -7.81 -7.37 3.48
CA TYR A 63 -9.09 -6.81 3.89
C TYR A 63 -9.49 -7.33 5.27
N ILE A 64 -10.21 -6.52 6.03
CA ILE A 64 -10.51 -6.75 7.44
C ILE A 64 -12.01 -6.58 7.65
N TYR A 65 -12.64 -7.60 8.24
CA TYR A 65 -14.03 -7.53 8.72
C TYR A 65 -14.09 -7.02 10.14
N GLY A 66 -15.03 -6.11 10.42
CA GLY A 66 -15.34 -5.62 11.76
C GLY A 66 -14.11 -5.20 12.58
N PRO A 67 -13.20 -4.36 12.05
CA PRO A 67 -12.00 -3.94 12.80
C PRO A 67 -12.30 -3.21 14.11
N GLU A 68 -13.53 -2.72 14.29
CA GLU A 68 -14.03 -2.09 15.52
C GLU A 68 -15.23 -2.84 16.13
N ASN A 69 -15.51 -4.07 15.69
CA ASN A 69 -16.60 -4.89 16.24
C ASN A 69 -16.08 -5.81 17.36
N PRO A 70 -16.38 -5.55 18.65
CA PRO A 70 -15.96 -6.42 19.75
C PRO A 70 -16.63 -7.79 19.74
N ASP A 71 -17.82 -7.89 19.13
CA ASP A 71 -18.64 -9.09 19.12
C ASP A 71 -18.49 -9.87 17.81
N LEU A 72 -17.47 -9.57 17.01
CA LEU A 72 -17.23 -10.25 15.75
C LEU A 72 -17.03 -11.74 15.99
N LYS A 73 -17.91 -12.56 15.40
CA LYS A 73 -17.83 -14.01 15.52
C LYS A 73 -16.55 -14.53 14.87
N SER A 74 -15.83 -15.39 15.58
CA SER A 74 -14.69 -16.10 15.04
C SER A 74 -15.15 -17.22 14.10
N ASP A 75 -15.56 -16.86 12.87
CA ASP A 75 -16.00 -17.82 11.86
C ASP A 75 -14.89 -18.05 10.82
N GLY A 76 -14.23 -19.21 10.90
CA GLY A 76 -13.21 -19.66 9.95
C GLY A 76 -12.68 -21.06 10.28
N PRO A 77 -11.75 -21.60 9.46
CA PRO A 77 -11.17 -22.90 9.74
C PRO A 77 -10.54 -22.93 11.13
N MET A 78 -10.95 -23.87 11.98
CA MET A 78 -10.45 -24.00 13.36
C MET A 78 -8.92 -24.06 13.45
N MET A 79 -8.27 -24.56 12.39
CA MET A 79 -6.80 -24.62 12.27
C MET A 79 -6.12 -23.24 12.21
N LEU A 80 -6.88 -22.17 11.97
CA LEU A 80 -6.41 -20.78 11.90
C LEU A 80 -6.83 -19.94 13.12
N ALA A 81 -7.59 -20.53 14.07
CA ALA A 81 -7.96 -19.86 15.31
C ALA A 81 -6.69 -19.42 16.08
N GLY A 82 -6.67 -18.17 16.57
CA GLY A 82 -5.51 -17.55 17.22
C GLY A 82 -4.35 -17.15 16.29
N ARG A 83 -4.43 -17.38 14.98
CA ARG A 83 -3.44 -16.89 13.97
C ARG A 83 -3.98 -15.80 13.05
N THR A 84 -5.30 -15.66 12.95
CA THR A 84 -5.99 -14.58 12.19
C THR A 84 -6.46 -13.43 13.07
N GLU A 85 -6.16 -13.49 14.37
CA GLU A 85 -6.32 -12.39 15.29
C GLU A 85 -5.15 -11.44 15.05
N ASN A 86 -5.45 -10.21 14.61
CA ASN A 86 -4.42 -9.19 14.39
C ASN A 86 -3.57 -9.06 15.66
N SER A 87 -2.25 -8.96 15.49
CA SER A 87 -1.31 -8.68 16.58
C SER A 87 -1.52 -7.31 17.25
N THR A 88 -2.48 -6.50 16.79
CA THR A 88 -2.65 -5.09 17.16
C THR A 88 -4.09 -4.59 17.29
N GLY A 89 -5.15 -5.39 17.07
CA GLY A 89 -6.51 -4.85 17.15
C GLY A 89 -7.63 -5.81 16.78
N MET A 90 -8.86 -5.41 17.05
CA MET A 90 -10.08 -6.19 16.79
C MET A 90 -10.28 -6.46 15.28
N GLY A 91 -11.20 -7.38 14.95
CA GLY A 91 -11.56 -7.73 13.58
C GLY A 91 -10.84 -8.95 12.99
N LYS A 92 -11.26 -9.34 11.78
CA LYS A 92 -10.74 -10.52 11.08
C LYS A 92 -10.10 -10.17 9.75
N MET A 93 -8.77 -10.30 9.68
CA MET A 93 -7.97 -10.00 8.48
C MET A 93 -7.85 -11.20 7.54
N TYR A 94 -7.91 -10.93 6.24
CA TYR A 94 -7.59 -11.84 5.16
C TYR A 94 -6.59 -11.18 4.20
N ARG A 95 -5.63 -11.94 3.70
CA ARG A 95 -4.67 -11.49 2.68
C ARG A 95 -5.25 -11.67 1.29
N MET A 96 -4.91 -10.75 0.39
CA MET A 96 -5.18 -10.88 -1.04
C MET A 96 -4.00 -11.55 -1.73
N ASP A 97 -4.28 -12.43 -2.69
CA ASP A 97 -3.25 -13.07 -3.50
C ASP A 97 -2.83 -12.13 -4.64
N PRO A 98 -1.57 -11.68 -4.70
CA PRO A 98 -1.13 -10.72 -5.72
C PRO A 98 -1.16 -11.27 -7.15
N THR A 99 -1.22 -12.59 -7.32
CA THR A 99 -1.28 -13.29 -8.61
C THR A 99 -2.72 -13.53 -9.05
N ALA A 100 -3.56 -14.05 -8.16
CA ALA A 100 -4.93 -14.44 -8.47
C ALA A 100 -5.93 -13.27 -8.38
N ASP A 101 -5.76 -12.37 -7.41
CA ASP A 101 -6.68 -11.24 -7.19
C ASP A 101 -6.31 -9.99 -8.03
N GLY A 102 -5.05 -9.90 -8.47
CA GLY A 102 -4.56 -8.82 -9.33
C GLY A 102 -4.35 -7.49 -8.60
N ASN A 103 -4.83 -6.39 -9.21
CA ASN A 103 -4.68 -5.05 -8.63
C ASN A 103 -5.64 -4.86 -7.44
N PRO A 104 -5.14 -4.52 -6.23
CA PRO A 104 -5.96 -4.49 -5.03
C PRO A 104 -7.03 -3.39 -5.02
N ILE A 105 -6.80 -2.25 -5.67
CA ILE A 105 -7.82 -1.19 -5.80
C ILE A 105 -8.96 -1.71 -6.69
N GLY A 106 -8.63 -2.22 -7.88
CA GLY A 106 -9.62 -2.76 -8.81
C GLY A 106 -10.40 -3.95 -8.23
N TRP A 107 -9.71 -4.82 -7.48
CA TRP A 107 -10.35 -5.91 -6.75
C TRP A 107 -11.33 -5.36 -5.70
N THR A 108 -10.90 -4.40 -4.88
CA THR A 108 -11.74 -3.78 -3.85
C THR A 108 -13.01 -3.18 -4.44
N MET A 109 -12.91 -2.40 -5.53
CA MET A 109 -14.07 -1.81 -6.18
C MET A 109 -15.03 -2.85 -6.75
N LYS A 110 -14.49 -3.92 -7.36
CA LYS A 110 -15.28 -5.05 -7.88
C LYS A 110 -16.00 -5.79 -6.75
N THR A 111 -15.34 -5.97 -5.61
CA THR A 111 -15.90 -6.64 -4.43
C THR A 111 -17.00 -5.79 -3.80
N ILE A 112 -16.77 -4.49 -3.56
CA ILE A 112 -17.78 -3.56 -3.04
C ILE A 112 -19.04 -3.56 -3.91
N LYS A 113 -18.88 -3.47 -5.25
CA LYS A 113 -20.02 -3.49 -6.19
C LYS A 113 -20.86 -4.76 -6.15
N LYS A 114 -20.31 -5.88 -5.68
CA LYS A 114 -20.95 -7.20 -5.81
C LYS A 114 -21.32 -7.86 -4.49
N GLN A 115 -20.61 -7.53 -3.41
CA GLN A 115 -20.60 -8.33 -2.18
C GLN A 115 -20.66 -7.47 -0.92
N LEU A 116 -20.85 -6.15 -1.03
CA LEU A 116 -20.83 -5.29 0.16
C LEU A 116 -21.86 -5.71 1.22
N PRO A 117 -23.14 -5.99 0.90
CA PRO A 117 -24.10 -6.44 1.91
C PRO A 117 -23.66 -7.71 2.65
N GLU A 118 -23.22 -8.74 1.91
CA GLU A 118 -22.75 -9.99 2.49
C GLU A 118 -21.49 -9.79 3.35
N MET A 119 -20.62 -8.85 2.94
CA MET A 119 -19.45 -8.51 3.72
C MET A 119 -19.81 -7.78 5.03
N LEU A 120 -20.80 -6.89 5.00
CA LEU A 120 -21.28 -6.18 6.18
C LEU A 120 -22.00 -7.11 7.16
N ASP A 121 -22.83 -8.03 6.66
CA ASP A 121 -23.43 -9.08 7.46
C ASP A 121 -22.36 -9.93 8.15
N ARG A 122 -21.34 -10.36 7.40
CA ARG A 122 -20.18 -11.08 7.94
C ARG A 122 -19.37 -10.28 8.95
N ALA A 123 -19.30 -8.96 8.80
CA ALA A 123 -18.66 -8.06 9.76
C ALA A 123 -19.52 -7.83 11.03
N GLY A 124 -20.72 -8.42 11.10
CA GLY A 124 -21.63 -8.33 12.24
C GLY A 124 -22.59 -7.15 12.17
N TYR A 125 -22.84 -6.59 10.98
CA TYR A 125 -23.72 -5.44 10.77
C TYR A 125 -24.90 -5.76 9.80
N PRO A 126 -25.75 -6.75 10.12
CA PRO A 126 -26.84 -7.18 9.22
C PRO A 126 -27.89 -6.09 8.95
N GLU A 127 -28.14 -5.18 9.91
CA GLU A 127 -29.14 -4.13 9.71
C GLU A 127 -28.66 -3.08 8.70
N ILE A 128 -27.40 -2.66 8.80
CA ILE A 128 -26.77 -1.78 7.80
C ILE A 128 -26.70 -2.47 6.44
N ALA A 129 -26.40 -3.76 6.40
CA ALA A 129 -26.33 -4.53 5.16
C ALA A 129 -27.65 -4.51 4.36
N LYS A 130 -28.80 -4.55 5.04
CA LYS A 130 -30.13 -4.51 4.40
C LYS A 130 -30.46 -3.14 3.78
N GLU A 131 -29.83 -2.09 4.27
CA GLU A 131 -30.05 -0.71 3.81
C GLU A 131 -29.15 -0.32 2.63
N ILE A 132 -28.27 -1.20 2.19
CA ILE A 132 -27.38 -0.94 1.05
C ILE A 132 -28.16 -0.93 -0.26
N ASP A 133 -28.04 0.18 -0.98
CA ASP A 133 -28.55 0.35 -2.34
C ASP A 133 -27.41 0.21 -3.37
N PHE A 134 -27.51 -0.80 -4.24
CA PHE A 134 -26.52 -1.06 -5.29
C PHE A 134 -26.50 0.00 -6.39
N GLU A 135 -27.61 0.71 -6.65
CA GLU A 135 -27.64 1.81 -7.63
C GLU A 135 -26.79 2.99 -7.10
N VAL A 136 -26.99 3.36 -5.84
CA VAL A 136 -26.19 4.40 -5.18
C VAL A 136 -24.71 4.01 -5.12
N LEU A 137 -24.39 2.74 -4.83
CA LEU A 137 -23.01 2.25 -4.87
C LEU A 137 -22.43 2.35 -6.29
N ALA A 138 -23.20 2.02 -7.33
CA ALA A 138 -22.73 2.04 -8.71
C ALA A 138 -22.32 3.46 -9.15
N ASP A 139 -23.01 4.48 -8.64
CA ASP A 139 -22.71 5.89 -8.90
C ASP A 139 -21.46 6.38 -8.15
N VAL A 140 -21.25 5.93 -6.91
CA VAL A 140 -20.15 6.40 -6.05
C VAL A 140 -18.82 5.70 -6.34
N VAL A 141 -18.84 4.40 -6.61
CA VAL A 141 -17.61 3.60 -6.73
C VAL A 141 -16.65 4.09 -7.83
N PRO A 142 -17.08 4.56 -9.02
CA PRO A 142 -16.17 5.12 -10.01
C PRO A 142 -15.36 6.31 -9.51
N GLU A 143 -15.99 7.22 -8.75
CA GLU A 143 -15.33 8.40 -8.20
C GLU A 143 -14.35 7.99 -7.07
N LEU A 144 -14.78 7.07 -6.19
CA LEU A 144 -13.91 6.48 -5.16
C LEU A 144 -12.69 5.79 -5.78
N GLU A 145 -12.88 5.04 -6.86
CA GLU A 145 -11.79 4.36 -7.58
C GLU A 145 -10.80 5.37 -8.16
N ALA A 146 -11.30 6.43 -8.80
CA ALA A 146 -10.46 7.49 -9.36
C ALA A 146 -9.62 8.16 -8.27
N SER A 147 -10.24 8.55 -7.16
CA SER A 147 -9.53 9.13 -6.01
C SER A 147 -8.55 8.15 -5.38
N ALA A 148 -8.89 6.88 -5.22
CA ALA A 148 -7.97 5.87 -4.69
C ALA A 148 -6.74 5.69 -5.59
N ARG A 149 -6.93 5.66 -6.92
CA ARG A 149 -5.82 5.58 -7.88
C ARG A 149 -4.97 6.84 -7.86
N GLU A 150 -5.59 8.01 -7.76
CA GLU A 150 -4.87 9.27 -7.65
C GLU A 150 -4.06 9.33 -6.35
N LEU A 151 -4.66 9.00 -5.20
CA LEU A 151 -3.96 8.93 -3.92
C LEU A 151 -2.77 7.96 -3.95
N PHE A 152 -2.96 6.78 -4.56
CA PHE A 152 -1.90 5.76 -4.71
C PHE A 152 -0.69 6.30 -5.46
N VAL A 153 -0.93 7.11 -6.49
CA VAL A 153 0.13 7.71 -7.31
C VAL A 153 0.69 8.97 -6.62
N ALA A 154 -0.17 9.92 -6.28
CA ALA A 154 0.14 11.27 -5.77
C ALA A 154 0.90 11.26 -4.45
N LYS A 155 0.48 10.44 -3.49
CA LYS A 155 0.95 10.46 -2.10
C LYS A 155 2.05 9.43 -1.80
N ARG A 156 2.55 8.74 -2.83
CA ARG A 156 3.58 7.73 -2.69
C ARG A 156 4.85 8.31 -2.07
N ASN A 157 5.32 7.65 -1.02
CA ASN A 157 6.60 7.92 -0.40
C ASN A 157 7.70 7.15 -1.12
N THR A 158 8.72 7.87 -1.57
CA THR A 158 9.90 7.30 -2.20
C THR A 158 11.09 7.92 -1.53
N VAL A 159 11.92 7.11 -0.89
CA VAL A 159 13.29 7.54 -0.57
C VAL A 159 13.96 7.94 -1.88
N LYS A 160 14.79 8.99 -1.87
CA LYS A 160 15.65 9.32 -3.02
C LYS A 160 17.08 9.20 -2.55
N HIS A 161 17.83 8.31 -3.18
CA HIS A 161 19.27 8.30 -3.02
C HIS A 161 19.91 9.38 -3.90
N ASN A 162 21.15 9.71 -3.60
CA ASN A 162 21.96 10.51 -4.51
C ASN A 162 22.07 9.76 -5.84
N ARG A 163 22.01 10.49 -6.95
CA ARG A 163 22.11 9.90 -8.30
C ARG A 163 23.57 9.76 -8.76
N GLY A 164 24.53 10.00 -7.88
CA GLY A 164 25.96 10.03 -8.21
C GLY A 164 26.44 11.35 -8.84
N THR A 165 27.77 11.46 -8.95
CA THR A 165 28.45 12.60 -9.59
C THR A 165 28.61 12.41 -11.08
N ASP A 166 28.92 11.19 -11.50
CA ASP A 166 29.17 10.82 -12.89
C ASP A 166 28.00 9.98 -13.40
N ILE A 167 27.41 10.39 -14.51
CA ILE A 167 26.17 9.81 -15.03
C ILE A 167 26.38 9.36 -16.46
N PHE A 168 26.07 8.08 -16.71
CA PHE A 168 26.13 7.46 -18.02
C PHE A 168 24.72 7.11 -18.47
N GLU A 169 24.28 7.67 -19.60
CA GLU A 169 22.95 7.40 -20.16
C GLU A 169 23.00 6.21 -21.12
N ALA A 170 22.03 5.32 -20.99
CA ALA A 170 21.84 4.13 -21.82
C ALA A 170 20.35 3.98 -22.17
N GLY A 171 19.90 4.78 -23.16
CA GLY A 171 18.48 4.86 -23.52
C GLY A 171 17.67 5.48 -22.38
N ASN A 172 16.63 4.80 -21.91
CA ASN A 172 15.79 5.25 -20.80
C ASN A 172 16.38 4.93 -19.41
N ILE A 173 17.56 4.31 -19.34
CA ILE A 173 18.27 3.98 -18.10
C ILE A 173 19.48 4.90 -17.96
N ARG A 174 19.79 5.30 -16.73
CA ARG A 174 20.98 6.07 -16.35
C ARG A 174 21.74 5.33 -15.26
N PHE A 175 23.06 5.31 -15.37
CA PHE A 175 23.96 4.77 -14.36
C PHE A 175 24.69 5.92 -13.69
N GLY A 176 24.35 6.18 -12.44
CA GLY A 176 25.02 7.15 -11.58
C GLY A 176 26.13 6.49 -10.78
N LEU A 177 27.31 7.08 -10.73
CA LEU A 177 28.42 6.60 -9.91
C LEU A 177 28.62 7.54 -8.71
N GLU A 178 28.72 6.96 -7.52
CA GLU A 178 28.99 7.70 -6.28
C GLU A 178 30.05 6.96 -5.46
N MET A 179 31.10 7.65 -5.01
CA MET A 179 31.96 7.09 -3.97
C MET A 179 31.32 7.37 -2.60
N ARG A 180 30.83 6.33 -1.93
CA ARG A 180 30.09 6.46 -0.66
C ARG A 180 30.94 5.98 0.51
N ARG A 181 30.72 6.61 1.67
CA ARG A 181 31.25 6.16 2.96
C ARG A 181 30.19 6.30 4.03
N LEU A 182 29.85 5.19 4.67
CA LEU A 182 28.89 5.12 5.77
C LEU A 182 29.52 5.65 7.08
N PRO A 183 28.71 6.14 8.03
CA PRO A 183 29.20 6.57 9.34
C PRO A 183 29.99 5.49 10.11
N VAL A 184 29.65 4.22 9.88
CA VAL A 184 30.32 3.06 10.48
C VAL A 184 31.68 2.72 9.85
N GLY A 185 32.09 3.47 8.82
CA GLY A 185 33.40 3.38 8.20
C GLY A 185 33.47 2.55 6.92
N ASP A 186 32.50 1.66 6.68
CA ASP A 186 32.36 0.93 5.42
C ASP A 186 31.99 1.86 4.25
N GLY A 187 32.29 1.46 3.02
CA GLY A 187 32.06 2.26 1.84
C GLY A 187 32.76 1.70 0.61
N GLY A 188 32.53 2.37 -0.51
CA GLY A 188 33.01 1.95 -1.82
C GLY A 188 32.23 2.64 -2.93
N LEU A 189 32.39 2.12 -4.14
CA LEU A 189 31.65 2.61 -5.29
C LEU A 189 30.19 2.15 -5.21
N ALA A 190 29.27 3.09 -5.28
CA ALA A 190 27.87 2.82 -5.54
C ALA A 190 27.54 3.09 -7.01
N ILE A 191 26.81 2.15 -7.60
CA ILE A 191 26.25 2.27 -8.94
C ILE A 191 24.74 2.36 -8.82
N HIS A 192 24.21 3.56 -9.02
CA HIS A 192 22.78 3.88 -9.01
C HIS A 192 22.19 3.60 -10.40
N VAL A 193 21.22 2.68 -10.48
CA VAL A 193 20.47 2.44 -11.70
C VAL A 193 19.17 3.24 -11.63
N LEU A 194 19.07 4.24 -12.50
CA LEU A 194 18.01 5.24 -12.48
C LEU A 194 17.19 5.14 -13.76
N THR A 195 15.89 5.38 -13.66
CA THR A 195 15.03 5.57 -14.83
C THR A 195 13.93 6.57 -14.52
N ASP A 196 13.32 7.10 -15.56
CA ASP A 196 12.14 7.93 -15.46
C ASP A 196 10.93 7.02 -15.22
N VAL A 197 10.41 7.02 -14.00
CA VAL A 197 9.19 6.29 -13.66
C VAL A 197 8.05 7.30 -13.52
N GLY A 198 6.83 6.89 -13.88
CA GLY A 198 5.64 7.71 -13.71
C GLY A 198 5.62 8.31 -12.30
N GLY A 199 5.70 9.63 -12.24
CA GLY A 199 5.78 10.38 -10.99
C GLY A 199 4.39 10.55 -10.39
N SER A 200 4.31 11.38 -9.36
CA SER A 200 3.06 11.72 -8.69
C SER A 200 2.46 12.98 -9.32
N THR A 201 1.13 13.16 -9.35
CA THR A 201 0.51 14.42 -9.83
C THR A 201 0.86 15.62 -8.95
N GLU A 202 1.28 15.37 -7.71
CA GLU A 202 1.82 16.35 -6.75
C GLU A 202 3.34 16.55 -6.87
N LYS A 203 4.02 15.71 -7.65
CA LYS A 203 5.44 15.77 -7.98
C LYS A 203 5.58 15.98 -9.49
N SER A 204 6.80 15.97 -10.02
CA SER A 204 6.98 15.94 -11.47
C SER A 204 6.25 14.73 -12.08
N PHE A 205 5.51 14.92 -13.18
CA PHE A 205 4.77 13.84 -13.89
C PHE A 205 5.70 12.67 -14.29
N VAL A 206 6.99 12.96 -14.40
CA VAL A 206 8.08 12.00 -14.58
C VAL A 206 9.10 12.22 -13.46
N GLU A 207 9.39 11.19 -12.68
CA GLU A 207 10.36 11.27 -11.60
C GLU A 207 11.52 10.34 -11.89
N GLU A 208 12.72 10.91 -12.03
CA GLU A 208 13.95 10.10 -12.01
C GLU A 208 14.01 9.37 -10.68
N THR A 209 13.93 8.05 -10.77
CA THR A 209 13.80 7.13 -9.65
C THR A 209 14.91 6.11 -9.75
N GLU A 210 15.62 5.89 -8.63
CA GLU A 210 16.52 4.75 -8.53
C GLU A 210 15.67 3.48 -8.46
N ILE A 211 15.88 2.58 -9.41
CA ILE A 211 15.18 1.29 -9.50
C ILE A 211 16.00 0.15 -8.91
N MET A 212 17.31 0.35 -8.77
CA MET A 212 18.26 -0.57 -8.18
C MET A 212 19.54 0.19 -7.85
N ALA A 213 20.26 -0.20 -6.80
CA ALA A 213 21.65 0.20 -6.62
C ALA A 213 22.52 -1.02 -6.34
N PHE A 214 23.78 -0.92 -6.76
CA PHE A 214 24.85 -1.84 -6.39
C PHE A 214 25.83 -1.07 -5.52
N ASP A 215 25.83 -1.38 -4.23
CA ASP A 215 26.77 -0.84 -3.26
C ASP A 215 27.97 -1.80 -3.19
N LEU A 216 29.02 -1.51 -3.97
CA LEU A 216 30.27 -2.29 -4.01
C LEU A 216 31.16 -1.88 -2.84
N PHE A 217 30.64 -2.04 -1.63
CA PHE A 217 31.33 -1.68 -0.40
C PHE A 217 32.33 -2.75 0.02
N TRP A 218 33.36 -2.34 0.76
CA TRP A 218 34.46 -3.23 1.13
C TRP A 218 34.03 -4.31 2.11
N ASP A 219 33.21 -3.96 3.10
CA ASP A 219 32.76 -4.91 4.11
C ASP A 219 31.39 -5.53 3.79
N GLY A 220 30.41 -4.70 3.45
CA GLY A 220 29.05 -5.16 3.13
C GLY A 220 28.66 -4.94 1.67
N PRO A 221 29.33 -5.57 0.68
CA PRO A 221 28.88 -5.46 -0.70
C PRO A 221 27.47 -6.04 -0.84
N HIS A 222 26.57 -5.26 -1.39
CA HIS A 222 25.18 -5.65 -1.57
C HIS A 222 24.58 -4.94 -2.77
N TYR A 223 23.45 -5.44 -3.24
CA TYR A 223 22.57 -4.67 -4.09
C TYR A 223 21.24 -4.50 -3.38
N HIS A 224 20.52 -3.44 -3.73
CA HIS A 224 19.18 -3.25 -3.25
C HIS A 224 18.27 -2.79 -4.36
N TYR A 225 17.02 -3.21 -4.30
CA TYR A 225 16.02 -2.67 -5.19
C TYR A 225 15.74 -1.22 -4.83
N GLY A 226 15.21 -0.47 -5.78
CA GLY A 226 14.88 0.92 -5.59
C GLY A 226 13.90 1.15 -4.43
N PRO A 227 13.76 2.39 -3.97
CA PRO A 227 12.83 2.77 -2.90
C PRO A 227 11.38 2.34 -3.12
N ARG A 228 10.95 2.17 -4.38
CA ARG A 228 9.62 1.61 -4.71
C ARG A 228 9.44 0.13 -4.35
N ASN A 229 10.51 -0.60 -4.07
CA ASN A 229 10.51 -2.00 -3.67
C ASN A 229 11.17 -2.18 -2.28
N LYS A 230 10.79 -1.30 -1.33
CA LYS A 230 11.23 -1.30 0.08
C LYS A 230 12.74 -1.21 0.30
N ASN A 231 13.49 -0.76 -0.70
CA ASN A 231 14.95 -0.73 -0.61
C ASN A 231 15.55 -2.08 -0.19
N HIS A 232 14.93 -3.19 -0.62
CA HIS A 232 15.27 -4.52 -0.12
C HIS A 232 16.71 -4.86 -0.48
N ARG A 233 17.57 -4.95 0.53
CA ARG A 233 19.01 -5.24 0.44
C ARG A 233 19.29 -6.74 0.38
N ILE A 234 20.15 -7.12 -0.55
CA ILE A 234 20.63 -8.48 -0.74
C ILE A 234 22.15 -8.44 -0.70
N TYR A 235 22.71 -8.93 0.40
CA TYR A 235 24.15 -8.99 0.62
C TYR A 235 24.77 -10.13 -0.14
N TRP A 236 25.95 -9.89 -0.72
CA TRP A 236 26.72 -10.94 -1.35
C TRP A 236 27.56 -11.69 -0.32
N ASP A 237 27.53 -13.02 -0.44
CA ASP A 237 28.48 -13.87 0.26
C ASP A 237 29.84 -13.74 -0.41
N ARG A 238 30.76 -13.00 0.22
CA ARG A 238 32.13 -12.79 -0.23
C ARG A 238 32.96 -14.08 -0.34
N THR A 239 32.46 -15.22 0.14
CA THR A 239 33.12 -16.52 -0.02
C THR A 239 32.72 -17.25 -1.30
N LEU A 240 31.61 -16.84 -1.94
CA LEU A 240 31.04 -17.45 -3.14
C LEU A 240 31.27 -16.63 -4.42
N VAL A 241 31.97 -15.49 -4.33
CA VAL A 241 32.31 -14.59 -5.44
C VAL A 241 33.79 -14.24 -5.46
#